data_AF-A0A5C7F801-F1
#
_entry.id   AF-A0A5C7F801-F1
#
_cell.length_a   1.000
_cell.length_b   1.000
_cell.length_c   1.000
_cell.angle_alpha   90.00
_cell.angle_beta   90.00
_cell.angle_gamma   90.00
#
_symmetry.space_group_name_H-M   'P 1'
#
loop_
_entity.id
_entity.type
_entity.pdbx_description
1 polymer ?
#
loop_
_entity_poly.entity_id
_entity_poly.type
_entity_poly.pdbx_seq_one_letter_code
_entity_poly.pdbx_strand_id
1 'polypeptide(L)'
;MKFYYQAEGDQLIGESGRLNEHIEWYPYTAAVAPFDVDVLIVFAGVPEDDQNLDMFLRYGRPVLRVGKIEPSDLTAVMEEYRNHIAGRARTNYEPIDCNFYDNFEAAIVQRRKVNLEYLGAQGETIRCATVLRDLKTHLTEEFVQLASGEWLRLDQIFAVDGVVAGDSCRF
;
A
#
# COMPACT_ATOMS: atom_id res chain seq x y z
N MET A 1 1.37 13.17 9.16
CA MET A 1 1.39 12.50 7.85
C MET A 1 2.75 11.86 7.69
N LYS A 2 2.78 10.58 7.31
CA LYS A 2 4.01 9.80 7.18
C LYS A 2 4.44 9.75 5.72
N PHE A 3 5.60 10.31 5.44
CA PHE A 3 6.24 10.22 4.13
C PHE A 3 7.29 9.10 4.17
N TYR A 4 7.23 8.23 3.18
CA TYR A 4 8.23 7.19 3.00
C TYR A 4 9.08 7.52 1.78
N TYR A 5 10.37 7.24 1.82
CA TYR A 5 11.25 7.50 0.69
C TYR A 5 11.97 6.26 0.18
N GLN A 6 12.19 6.22 -1.13
CA GLN A 6 12.95 5.18 -1.81
C GLN A 6 14.07 5.84 -2.65
N ALA A 7 15.26 5.27 -2.58
CA ALA A 7 16.47 5.74 -3.28
C ALA A 7 17.13 4.57 -4.03
N GLU A 8 18.04 4.88 -4.95
CA GLU A 8 18.82 3.85 -5.65
C GLU A 8 19.81 3.16 -4.67
N GLY A 9 19.65 1.85 -4.48
CA GLY A 9 20.44 1.05 -3.54
C GLY A 9 20.13 1.34 -2.05
N ASP A 10 20.95 0.79 -1.14
CA ASP A 10 20.87 1.05 0.31
C ASP A 10 21.40 2.46 0.70
N GLN A 11 21.40 3.41 -0.24
CA GLN A 11 21.87 4.75 0.02
C GLN A 11 20.81 5.49 0.84
N LEU A 12 20.92 5.38 2.17
CA LEU A 12 20.10 6.12 3.11
C LEU A 12 20.28 7.62 2.86
N ILE A 13 19.27 8.25 2.28
CA ILE A 13 19.23 9.71 2.09
C ILE A 13 19.04 10.42 3.45
N GLY A 14 18.75 9.66 4.52
CA GLY A 14 18.98 10.04 5.91
C GLY A 14 18.25 9.11 6.89
N GLU A 15 18.56 9.24 8.17
CA GLU A 15 17.86 8.48 9.22
C GLU A 15 16.40 8.93 9.33
N SER A 16 15.49 8.00 9.67
CA SER A 16 14.09 8.33 9.95
C SER A 16 13.98 9.41 11.02
N GLY A 17 13.01 10.31 10.89
CA GLY A 17 12.84 11.36 11.87
C GLY A 17 11.55 12.15 11.73
N ARG A 18 11.50 13.27 12.43
CA ARG A 18 10.38 14.21 12.39
C ARG A 18 10.90 15.54 11.87
N LEU A 19 10.44 15.94 10.69
CA LEU A 19 10.83 17.21 10.07
C LEU A 19 10.15 18.39 10.80
N ASN A 20 8.89 18.20 11.19
CA ASN A 20 8.15 19.14 12.04
C ASN A 20 6.98 18.45 12.74
N GLU A 21 6.12 19.21 13.43
CA GLU A 21 5.00 18.66 14.19
C GLU A 21 3.95 17.89 13.36
N HIS A 22 3.94 18.03 12.05
CA HIS A 22 2.97 17.40 11.14
C HIS A 22 3.58 16.37 10.18
N ILE A 23 4.91 16.38 10.00
CA ILE A 23 5.63 15.56 9.03
C ILE A 23 6.65 14.66 9.71
N GLU A 24 6.45 13.37 9.51
CA GLU A 24 7.40 12.32 9.83
C GLU A 24 7.90 11.70 8.51
N TRP A 25 9.19 11.36 8.46
CA TRP A 25 9.83 10.80 7.26
C TRP A 25 10.60 9.52 7.61
N TYR A 26 10.51 8.51 6.74
CA TYR A 26 11.07 7.19 6.95
C TYR A 26 11.65 6.60 5.67
N PRO A 27 12.73 5.79 5.74
CA PRO A 27 13.11 4.95 4.61
C PRO A 27 11.99 3.94 4.33
N TYR A 28 11.67 3.76 3.06
CA TYR A 28 10.76 2.73 2.61
C TYR A 28 11.50 1.39 2.52
N THR A 29 10.86 0.33 3.01
CA THR A 29 11.27 -1.06 2.78
C THR A 29 10.03 -1.88 2.49
N ALA A 30 10.18 -3.01 1.79
CA ALA A 30 9.05 -3.92 1.52
C ALA A 30 8.39 -4.48 2.80
N ALA A 31 9.05 -4.36 3.97
CA ALA A 31 8.49 -4.74 5.26
C ALA A 31 7.50 -3.70 5.83
N VAL A 32 7.51 -2.46 5.32
CA VAL A 32 6.56 -1.43 5.72
C VAL A 32 5.19 -1.79 5.17
N ALA A 33 4.20 -1.89 6.05
CA ALA A 33 2.85 -2.18 5.63
C ALA A 33 2.28 -1.06 4.74
N PRO A 34 1.62 -1.37 3.61
CA PRO A 34 1.14 -0.34 2.68
C PRO A 34 0.13 0.64 3.27
N PHE A 35 -0.60 0.24 4.33
CA PHE A 35 -1.53 1.13 5.01
C PHE A 35 -0.85 2.22 5.83
N ASP A 36 0.40 2.04 6.27
CA ASP A 36 1.15 3.04 7.04
C ASP A 36 1.70 4.16 6.15
N VAL A 37 1.76 3.94 4.83
CA VAL A 37 2.30 4.89 3.85
C VAL A 37 1.20 5.86 3.40
N ASP A 38 1.35 7.14 3.75
CA ASP A 38 0.47 8.20 3.23
C ASP A 38 0.95 8.71 1.87
N VAL A 39 2.28 8.82 1.70
CA VAL A 39 2.94 9.31 0.49
C VAL A 39 4.25 8.56 0.30
N LEU A 40 4.54 8.14 -0.94
CA LEU A 40 5.85 7.62 -1.32
C LEU A 40 6.63 8.68 -2.09
N ILE A 41 7.88 8.89 -1.72
CA ILE A 41 8.82 9.78 -2.39
C ILE A 41 9.91 8.94 -3.02
N VAL A 42 10.11 9.12 -4.31
CA VAL A 42 11.04 8.33 -5.10
C VAL A 42 12.12 9.28 -5.60
N PHE A 43 13.35 9.09 -5.12
CA PHE A 43 14.48 9.90 -5.54
C PHE A 43 15.04 9.43 -6.90
N ALA A 44 15.76 10.32 -7.57
CA ALA A 44 16.43 10.02 -8.83
C ALA A 44 17.31 8.76 -8.72
N GLY A 45 17.21 7.87 -9.72
CA GLY A 45 17.94 6.59 -9.77
C GLY A 45 17.06 5.36 -9.55
N VAL A 46 15.87 5.51 -8.96
CA VAL A 46 14.89 4.42 -8.89
C VAL A 46 14.25 4.21 -10.28
N PRO A 47 14.29 2.98 -10.83
CA PRO A 47 13.78 2.69 -12.16
C PRO A 47 12.26 2.92 -12.24
N GLU A 48 11.73 3.08 -13.46
CA GLU A 48 10.31 3.36 -13.68
C GLU A 48 9.42 2.14 -13.44
N ASP A 49 9.95 0.93 -13.58
CA ASP A 49 9.27 -0.36 -13.41
C ASP A 49 9.42 -0.96 -12.00
N ASP A 50 9.63 -0.10 -10.99
CA ASP A 50 9.73 -0.54 -9.60
C ASP A 50 8.37 -1.04 -9.08
N GLN A 51 8.32 -2.31 -8.64
CA GLN A 51 7.08 -2.95 -8.20
C GLN A 51 6.41 -2.22 -7.00
N ASN A 52 7.18 -1.55 -6.15
CA ASN A 52 6.60 -0.81 -5.02
C ASN A 52 5.90 0.46 -5.52
N LEU A 53 6.52 1.16 -6.48
CA LEU A 53 5.93 2.32 -7.14
C LEU A 53 4.58 1.96 -7.78
N ASP A 54 4.56 0.89 -8.57
CA ASP A 54 3.34 0.47 -9.29
C ASP A 54 2.23 -0.01 -8.34
N MET A 55 2.61 -0.63 -7.21
CA MET A 55 1.67 -0.97 -6.13
C MET A 55 1.00 0.27 -5.55
N PHE A 56 1.79 1.26 -5.12
CA PHE A 56 1.23 2.46 -4.49
C PHE A 56 0.40 3.32 -5.45
N LEU A 57 0.83 3.44 -6.72
CA LEU A 57 0.05 4.11 -7.75
C LEU A 57 -1.33 3.46 -7.92
N ARG A 58 -1.42 2.13 -7.93
CA ARG A 58 -2.71 1.42 -8.01
C ARG A 58 -3.54 1.54 -6.76
N TYR A 59 -2.91 1.68 -5.59
CA TYR A 59 -3.62 2.00 -4.36
C TYR A 59 -4.11 3.47 -4.33
N GLY A 60 -3.89 4.23 -5.39
CA GLY A 60 -4.25 5.65 -5.47
C GLY A 60 -3.43 6.51 -4.52
N ARG A 61 -2.29 5.98 -4.03
CA ARG A 61 -1.41 6.70 -3.12
C ARG A 61 -0.63 7.75 -3.90
N PRO A 62 -0.51 8.98 -3.36
CA PRO A 62 0.39 9.97 -3.94
C PRO A 62 1.82 9.44 -3.99
N VAL A 63 2.39 9.39 -5.19
CA VAL A 63 3.82 9.11 -5.39
C VAL A 63 4.50 10.31 -6.03
N LEU A 64 5.62 10.72 -5.45
CA LEU A 64 6.36 11.91 -5.84
C LEU A 64 7.74 11.52 -6.33
N ARG A 65 8.00 11.72 -7.62
CA ARG A 65 9.36 11.62 -8.16
C ARG A 65 10.10 12.91 -7.89
N VAL A 66 11.16 12.82 -7.12
CA VAL A 66 11.97 13.93 -6.66
C VAL A 66 13.36 13.80 -7.25
N GLY A 67 13.85 14.89 -7.84
CA GLY A 67 15.23 14.96 -8.32
C GLY A 67 16.25 14.89 -7.18
N LYS A 68 17.49 15.26 -7.46
CA LYS A 68 18.45 15.49 -6.37
C LYS A 68 17.99 16.70 -5.57
N ILE A 69 17.81 16.51 -4.27
CA ILE A 69 17.47 17.56 -3.31
C ILE A 69 18.51 17.53 -2.21
N GLU A 70 19.04 18.70 -1.86
CA GLU A 70 19.93 18.81 -0.72
C GLU A 70 19.15 18.59 0.59
N PRO A 71 19.70 17.89 1.59
CA PRO A 71 18.99 17.62 2.84
C PRO A 71 18.42 18.86 3.53
N SER A 72 19.04 20.03 3.36
CA SER A 72 18.57 21.31 3.89
C SER A 72 17.23 21.76 3.32
N ASP A 73 16.89 21.34 2.10
CA ASP A 73 15.70 21.76 1.38
C ASP A 73 14.52 20.80 1.61
N LEU A 74 14.77 19.63 2.20
CA LEU A 74 13.76 18.59 2.42
C LEU A 74 12.52 19.13 3.15
N THR A 75 12.70 19.91 4.22
CA THR A 75 11.57 20.45 4.98
C THR A 75 10.65 21.32 4.11
N ALA A 76 11.22 22.23 3.32
CA ALA A 76 10.45 23.14 2.46
C ALA A 76 9.70 22.35 1.37
N VAL A 77 10.39 21.39 0.76
CA VAL A 77 9.84 20.51 -0.26
C VAL A 77 8.68 19.68 0.29
N MET A 78 8.84 19.05 1.46
CA MET A 78 7.78 18.26 2.09
C MET A 78 6.57 19.10 2.48
N GLU A 79 6.79 20.36 2.89
CA GLU A 79 5.73 21.29 3.21
C GLU A 79 4.93 21.73 1.97
N GLU A 80 5.62 22.08 0.89
CA GLU A 80 4.98 22.36 -0.40
C GLU A 80 4.11 21.17 -0.85
N TYR A 81 4.64 19.95 -0.74
CA TYR A 81 3.89 18.76 -1.11
C TYR A 81 2.70 18.50 -0.20
N ARG A 82 2.85 18.66 1.12
CA ARG A 82 1.73 18.55 2.07
C ARG A 82 0.59 19.46 1.63
N ASN A 83 0.90 20.70 1.28
CA ASN A 83 -0.09 21.68 0.82
C ASN A 83 -0.71 21.26 -0.54
N HIS A 84 0.10 20.74 -1.46
CA HIS A 84 -0.37 20.29 -2.78
C HIS A 84 -1.32 19.08 -2.72
N ILE A 85 -1.12 18.18 -1.76
CA ILE A 85 -1.95 16.98 -1.61
C ILE A 85 -3.05 17.13 -0.56
N ALA A 86 -3.09 18.22 0.21
CA ALA A 86 -4.06 18.46 1.28
C ALA A 86 -5.55 18.42 0.83
N GLY A 87 -5.82 18.48 -0.48
CA GLY A 87 -7.16 18.34 -1.06
C GLY A 87 -7.37 17.08 -1.92
N ARG A 88 -6.38 16.17 -2.00
CA ARG A 88 -6.48 14.96 -2.81
C ARG A 88 -6.97 13.79 -1.96
N ALA A 89 -7.70 12.87 -2.58
CA ALA A 89 -8.00 11.59 -1.95
C ALA A 89 -6.69 10.85 -1.68
N ARG A 90 -6.50 10.37 -0.44
CA ARG A 90 -5.33 9.56 -0.03
C ARG A 90 -5.31 8.21 -0.74
N THR A 91 -6.48 7.69 -1.07
CA THR A 91 -6.69 6.35 -1.61
C THR A 91 -7.80 6.38 -2.64
N ASN A 92 -7.75 5.42 -3.57
CA ASN A 92 -8.84 5.09 -4.48
C ASN A 92 -9.65 3.86 -4.00
N TYR A 93 -9.56 3.52 -2.71
CA TYR A 93 -10.21 2.34 -2.15
C TYR A 93 -11.72 2.28 -2.43
N GLU A 94 -12.17 1.10 -2.85
CA GLU A 94 -13.58 0.77 -3.02
C GLU A 94 -13.99 -0.29 -1.98
N PRO A 95 -15.06 -0.07 -1.19
CA PRO A 95 -15.53 -1.06 -0.22
C PRO A 95 -15.89 -2.40 -0.87
N ILE A 96 -15.53 -3.50 -0.21
CA ILE A 96 -15.87 -4.85 -0.68
C ILE A 96 -17.23 -5.33 -0.15
N ASP A 97 -17.80 -6.34 -0.80
CA ASP A 97 -19.05 -6.98 -0.36
C ASP A 97 -18.89 -7.64 1.01
N CYS A 98 -19.89 -7.48 1.89
CA CYS A 98 -19.82 -8.04 3.26
C CYS A 98 -19.68 -9.56 3.26
N ASN A 99 -20.39 -10.29 2.37
CA ASN A 99 -20.24 -11.75 2.32
C ASN A 99 -18.84 -12.14 1.82
N PHE A 100 -18.25 -11.31 0.95
CA PHE A 100 -16.88 -11.49 0.52
C PHE A 100 -15.91 -11.29 1.69
N TYR A 101 -16.10 -10.25 2.50
CA TYR A 101 -15.33 -9.99 3.73
C TYR A 101 -15.43 -11.16 4.72
N ASP A 102 -16.65 -11.66 4.98
CA ASP A 102 -16.90 -12.79 5.89
C ASP A 102 -16.14 -14.06 5.49
N ASN A 103 -15.89 -14.28 4.19
CA ASN A 103 -15.09 -15.41 3.72
C ASN A 103 -13.63 -15.32 4.21
N PHE A 104 -13.04 -14.12 4.28
CA PHE A 104 -11.70 -13.92 4.83
C PHE A 104 -11.69 -14.15 6.35
N GLU A 105 -12.69 -13.62 7.06
CA GLU A 105 -12.82 -13.86 8.51
C GLU A 105 -12.90 -15.36 8.83
N ALA A 106 -13.79 -16.08 8.12
CA ALA A 106 -13.95 -17.51 8.29
C ALA A 106 -12.66 -18.27 7.97
N ALA A 107 -11.95 -17.90 6.90
CA ALA A 107 -10.68 -18.53 6.53
C ALA A 107 -9.58 -18.31 7.58
N ILE A 108 -9.50 -17.12 8.19
CA ILE A 108 -8.54 -16.81 9.27
C ILE A 108 -8.86 -17.62 10.53
N VAL A 109 -10.11 -17.60 10.98
CA VAL A 109 -10.55 -18.34 12.18
C VAL A 109 -10.29 -19.84 12.02
N GLN A 110 -10.58 -20.39 10.84
CA GLN A 110 -10.35 -21.81 10.54
C GLN A 110 -8.88 -22.14 10.23
N ARG A 111 -8.01 -21.12 10.09
CA ARG A 111 -6.64 -21.25 9.58
C ARG A 111 -6.58 -22.07 8.28
N ARG A 112 -7.60 -21.87 7.44
CA ARG A 112 -7.80 -22.61 6.21
C ARG A 112 -6.86 -22.07 5.13
N LYS A 113 -6.35 -22.97 4.28
CA LYS A 113 -5.69 -22.55 3.05
C LYS A 113 -6.72 -22.03 2.05
N VAL A 114 -6.44 -20.89 1.45
CA VAL A 114 -7.26 -20.26 0.42
C VAL A 114 -6.45 -20.09 -0.85
N ASN A 115 -7.12 -20.14 -2.00
CA ASN A 115 -6.57 -19.73 -3.28
C ASN A 115 -7.02 -18.31 -3.57
N LEU A 116 -6.09 -17.36 -3.54
CA LEU A 116 -6.35 -15.97 -3.87
C LEU A 116 -6.06 -15.72 -5.35
N GLU A 117 -6.90 -14.91 -5.97
CA GLU A 117 -6.59 -14.23 -7.21
C GLU A 117 -6.73 -12.72 -7.03
N TYR A 118 -5.66 -11.97 -7.29
CA TYR A 118 -5.58 -10.53 -7.06
C TYR A 118 -4.72 -9.84 -8.11
N LEU A 119 -4.85 -8.51 -8.20
CA LEU A 119 -4.00 -7.70 -9.09
C LEU A 119 -2.64 -7.48 -8.45
N GLY A 120 -1.58 -7.82 -9.20
CA GLY A 120 -0.16 -7.92 -8.81
C GLY A 120 0.48 -6.59 -8.51
N ALA A 121 1.66 -6.22 -9.01
CA ALA A 121 2.20 -4.85 -8.87
C ALA A 121 2.00 -4.03 -10.15
N GLN A 122 2.13 -4.67 -11.30
CA GLN A 122 2.12 -4.10 -12.64
C GLN A 122 0.77 -4.30 -13.35
N GLY A 123 -0.27 -4.67 -12.58
CA GLY A 123 -1.61 -4.96 -13.11
C GLY A 123 -1.79 -6.39 -13.64
N GLU A 124 -0.78 -7.25 -13.48
CA GLU A 124 -0.87 -8.67 -13.76
C GLU A 124 -1.79 -9.38 -12.77
N THR A 125 -2.47 -10.44 -13.21
CA THR A 125 -3.21 -11.30 -12.30
C THR A 125 -2.25 -12.25 -11.58
N ILE A 126 -2.19 -12.17 -10.25
CA ILE A 126 -1.45 -13.11 -9.42
C ILE A 126 -2.42 -14.13 -8.82
N ARG A 127 -2.03 -15.41 -8.89
CA ARG A 127 -2.72 -16.53 -8.24
C ARG A 127 -1.81 -17.16 -7.22
N CYS A 128 -2.24 -17.23 -5.96
CA CYS A 128 -1.45 -17.86 -4.92
C CYS A 128 -2.31 -18.66 -3.94
N ALA A 129 -1.77 -19.79 -3.47
CA ALA A 129 -2.35 -20.56 -2.38
C ALA A 129 -1.65 -20.18 -1.07
N THR A 130 -2.39 -19.65 -0.11
CA THR A 130 -1.83 -19.11 1.13
C THR A 130 -2.75 -19.33 2.32
N VAL A 131 -2.26 -19.02 3.52
CA VAL A 131 -3.06 -18.93 4.74
C VAL A 131 -3.16 -17.46 5.11
N LEU A 132 -4.36 -17.02 5.48
CA LEU A 132 -4.61 -15.68 5.95
C LEU A 132 -4.34 -15.61 7.45
N ARG A 133 -3.62 -14.57 7.89
CA ARG A 133 -3.23 -14.40 9.29
C ARG A 133 -4.15 -13.46 10.05
N ASP A 134 -4.49 -12.33 9.43
CA ASP A 134 -5.19 -11.25 10.11
C ASP A 134 -5.92 -10.35 9.09
N LEU A 135 -6.90 -9.59 9.60
CA LEU A 135 -7.58 -8.51 8.88
C LEU A 135 -7.33 -7.20 9.59
N LYS A 136 -7.23 -6.12 8.82
CA LYS A 136 -7.03 -4.79 9.37
C LYS A 136 -7.79 -3.76 8.57
N THR A 137 -8.58 -2.96 9.26
CA THR A 137 -9.11 -1.71 8.72
C THR A 137 -8.21 -0.56 9.15
N HIS A 138 -7.75 0.25 8.20
CA HIS A 138 -6.93 1.42 8.47
C HIS A 138 -7.36 2.57 7.57
N LEU A 139 -7.77 3.69 8.18
CA LEU A 139 -8.24 4.88 7.45
C LEU A 139 -9.25 4.52 6.35
N THR A 140 -10.30 3.78 6.73
CA THR A 140 -11.40 3.27 5.87
C THR A 140 -11.04 2.21 4.84
N GLU A 141 -9.78 1.82 4.73
CA GLU A 141 -9.32 0.77 3.82
C GLU A 141 -9.18 -0.56 4.54
N GLU A 142 -9.50 -1.66 3.87
CA GLU A 142 -9.48 -3.00 4.45
C GLU A 142 -8.34 -3.81 3.83
N PHE A 143 -7.59 -4.51 4.68
CA PHE A 143 -6.41 -5.27 4.32
C PHE A 143 -6.45 -6.67 4.94
N VAL A 144 -5.81 -7.61 4.26
CA VAL A 144 -5.55 -8.96 4.77
C VAL A 144 -4.06 -9.22 4.81
N GLN A 145 -3.61 -9.85 5.90
CA GLN A 145 -2.22 -10.29 6.04
C GLN A 145 -2.07 -11.73 5.55
N LEU A 146 -1.12 -11.95 4.66
CA LEU A 146 -0.76 -13.27 4.16
C LEU A 146 0.16 -14.02 5.12
N ALA A 147 0.32 -15.32 4.90
CA ALA A 147 1.26 -16.15 5.65
C ALA A 147 2.72 -15.68 5.54
N SER A 148 3.08 -15.00 4.44
CA SER A 148 4.38 -14.34 4.21
C SER A 148 4.61 -13.13 5.12
N GLY A 149 3.54 -12.54 5.68
CA GLY A 149 3.56 -11.31 6.46
C GLY A 149 3.17 -10.07 5.65
N GLU A 150 3.09 -10.18 4.33
CA GLU A 150 2.67 -9.13 3.42
C GLU A 150 1.19 -8.76 3.63
N TRP A 151 0.87 -7.50 3.42
CA TRP A 151 -0.49 -6.96 3.53
C TRP A 151 -1.03 -6.62 2.15
N LEU A 152 -2.15 -7.21 1.78
CA LEU A 152 -2.88 -6.92 0.54
C LEU A 152 -4.16 -6.15 0.86
N ARG A 153 -4.49 -5.17 0.01
CA ARG A 153 -5.76 -4.43 0.13
C ARG A 153 -6.89 -5.27 -0.47
N LEU A 154 -8.02 -5.36 0.23
CA LEU A 154 -9.08 -6.33 -0.09
C LEU A 154 -9.78 -6.03 -1.42
N ASP A 155 -9.95 -4.77 -1.79
CA ASP A 155 -10.52 -4.31 -3.06
C ASP A 155 -9.69 -4.71 -4.29
N GLN A 156 -8.43 -5.13 -4.08
CA GLN A 156 -7.55 -5.61 -5.15
C GLN A 156 -7.63 -7.13 -5.33
N ILE A 157 -8.34 -7.83 -4.44
CA ILE A 157 -8.58 -9.26 -4.51
C ILE A 157 -9.90 -9.49 -5.23
N PHE A 158 -9.83 -10.10 -6.40
CA PHE A 158 -11.02 -10.33 -7.22
C PHE A 158 -11.61 -11.72 -7.05
N ALA A 159 -10.89 -12.69 -6.47
CA ALA A 159 -11.46 -13.99 -6.13
C ALA A 159 -10.77 -14.69 -4.96
N VAL A 160 -11.54 -15.47 -4.21
CA VAL A 160 -11.07 -16.38 -3.14
C VAL A 160 -11.70 -17.75 -3.34
N ASP A 161 -10.88 -18.79 -3.46
CA ASP A 161 -11.31 -20.18 -3.72
C ASP A 161 -12.25 -20.33 -4.92
N GLY A 162 -12.06 -19.47 -5.94
CA GLY A 162 -12.90 -19.42 -7.14
C GLY A 162 -14.21 -18.66 -6.97
N VAL A 163 -14.51 -18.10 -5.79
CA VAL A 163 -15.62 -17.18 -5.56
C VAL A 163 -15.18 -15.77 -5.91
N VAL A 164 -15.83 -15.14 -6.89
CA VAL A 164 -15.48 -13.80 -7.39
C VAL A 164 -16.07 -12.71 -6.48
N ALA A 165 -15.31 -11.64 -6.27
CA ALA A 165 -15.76 -10.45 -5.56
C ALA A 165 -16.96 -9.82 -6.29
N GLY A 166 -18.07 -9.62 -5.57
CA GLY A 166 -19.31 -9.03 -6.12
C GLY A 166 -20.31 -10.02 -6.72
N ASP A 167 -20.00 -11.32 -6.79
CA ASP A 167 -20.98 -12.34 -7.22
C ASP A 167 -22.09 -12.58 -6.19
N SER A 168 -21.91 -12.14 -4.94
CA SER A 168 -22.83 -12.35 -3.82
C SER A 168 -23.98 -11.35 -3.72
N CYS A 169 -23.97 -10.25 -4.49
CA CYS A 169 -25.05 -9.25 -4.51
C CYS A 169 -25.55 -8.99 -5.95
N ARG A 170 -26.30 -9.95 -6.50
CA ARG A 170 -27.27 -9.70 -7.57
C ARG A 170 -28.67 -9.88 -7.00
N PHE A 171 -29.32 -8.79 -6.61
CA PHE A 171 -30.78 -8.76 -6.39
C PHE A 171 -31.51 -8.62 -7.72
#